data_AF-A0AAV6CHQ6-F1
#
_entry.id   AF-A0AAV6CHQ6-F1
#
_cell.length_a   1.000
_cell.length_b   1.000
_cell.length_c   1.000
_cell.angle_alpha   90.00
_cell.angle_beta   90.00
_cell.angle_gamma   90.00
#
_symmetry.space_group_name_H-M   'P 1'
#
loop_
_entity.id
_entity.type
_entity.pdbx_description
1 polymer ?
#
loop_
_entity_poly.entity_id
_entity_poly.type
_entity_poly.pdbx_seq_one_letter_code
_entity_poly.pdbx_strand_id
1 'polypeptide(L)'
;MRPKTLVLAALAGSLFTATAADVDVSKIPPASKKKIDFVQDIYPIFDEACISCHGPEKQKGKYRMDTKEGTFKKGDDGPFIIPGDSAKSPIVHMIAGLIDEMLMPPPDAEPLTPEQIGLIRAWIDQGAHWPDGPIAKVDKKIDFATQIKPIFQRACYECHGPNKQEGSFRIDTKEAALKGGEVYGNTIKAADPAKSSFLIIVAGKDPDLPHPEKHKLPEKEIALITKWIEQGANW
;
A
#
# COMPACT_ATOMS: atom_id res chain seq x y z
N MET A 1 -43.97 45.25 -51.94
CA MET A 1 -43.33 44.97 -50.65
C MET A 1 -43.71 43.54 -50.24
N ARG A 2 -42.75 42.61 -50.15
CA ARG A 2 -42.97 41.23 -49.69
C ARG A 2 -42.33 41.08 -48.30
N PRO A 3 -43.01 40.50 -47.30
CA PRO A 3 -42.41 40.29 -45.99
C PRO A 3 -41.39 39.15 -46.06
N LYS A 4 -40.23 39.33 -45.43
CA LYS A 4 -39.23 38.28 -45.27
C LYS A 4 -39.59 37.46 -44.02
N THR A 5 -39.93 36.19 -44.22
CA THR A 5 -40.14 35.22 -43.15
C THR A 5 -38.78 34.86 -42.54
N LEU A 6 -38.57 35.14 -41.25
CA LEU A 6 -37.45 34.59 -40.48
C LEU A 6 -37.73 33.12 -40.17
N VAL A 7 -36.83 32.23 -40.60
CA VAL A 7 -36.82 30.82 -40.17
C VAL A 7 -35.95 30.74 -38.92
N LEU A 8 -36.55 30.47 -37.76
CA LEU A 8 -35.84 30.09 -36.55
C LEU A 8 -35.33 28.64 -36.72
N ALA A 9 -34.02 28.46 -36.83
CA ALA A 9 -33.39 27.16 -36.74
C ALA A 9 -33.31 26.76 -35.26
N ALA A 10 -34.12 25.78 -34.84
CA ALA A 10 -33.98 25.14 -33.54
C ALA A 10 -32.71 24.29 -33.55
N LEU A 11 -31.69 24.72 -32.80
CA LEU A 11 -30.56 23.86 -32.45
C LEU A 11 -31.07 22.75 -31.54
N ALA A 12 -31.26 21.56 -32.11
CA ALA A 12 -31.39 20.33 -31.34
C ALA A 12 -30.05 20.08 -30.64
N GLY A 13 -29.97 20.43 -29.34
CA GLY A 13 -28.87 20.04 -28.49
C GLY A 13 -28.88 18.52 -28.33
N SER A 14 -27.90 17.83 -28.94
CA SER A 14 -27.63 16.43 -28.65
C SER A 14 -27.23 16.31 -27.17
N LEU A 15 -28.14 15.77 -26.36
CA LEU A 15 -27.83 15.22 -25.06
C LEU A 15 -26.93 14.00 -25.26
N PHE A 16 -25.63 14.15 -25.02
CA PHE A 16 -24.76 13.02 -24.79
C PHE A 16 -25.09 12.44 -23.41
N THR A 17 -25.98 11.46 -23.36
CA THR A 17 -26.06 10.55 -22.22
C THR A 17 -24.83 9.66 -22.29
N ALA A 18 -23.82 9.93 -21.47
CA ALA A 18 -22.78 8.94 -21.20
C ALA A 18 -23.47 7.74 -20.54
N THR A 19 -23.72 6.69 -21.30
CA THR A 19 -24.04 5.38 -20.73
C THR A 19 -22.84 4.98 -19.89
N ALA A 20 -23.03 4.72 -18.60
CA ALA A 20 -22.04 3.99 -17.81
C ALA A 20 -21.67 2.76 -18.63
N ALA A 21 -20.44 2.71 -19.15
CA ALA A 21 -19.92 1.49 -19.74
C ALA A 21 -20.14 0.41 -18.68
N ASP A 22 -20.79 -0.71 -19.04
CA ASP A 22 -21.03 -1.80 -18.12
C ASP A 22 -19.68 -2.30 -17.62
N VAL A 23 -19.29 -1.84 -16.43
CA VAL A 23 -18.05 -2.22 -15.78
C VAL A 23 -18.11 -3.73 -15.59
N ASP A 24 -17.15 -4.45 -16.16
CA ASP A 24 -17.08 -5.90 -16.03
C ASP A 24 -16.63 -6.29 -14.62
N VAL A 25 -17.59 -6.32 -13.71
CA VAL A 25 -17.38 -6.64 -12.28
C VAL A 25 -16.84 -8.05 -12.07
N SER A 26 -16.88 -8.93 -13.08
CA SER A 26 -16.29 -10.27 -13.00
C SER A 26 -14.76 -10.24 -12.88
N LYS A 27 -14.12 -9.14 -13.29
CA LYS A 27 -12.67 -8.94 -13.22
C LYS A 27 -12.19 -8.46 -11.85
N ILE A 28 -13.08 -8.11 -10.93
CA ILE A 28 -12.70 -7.60 -9.60
C ILE A 28 -12.30 -8.78 -8.69
N PRO A 29 -11.12 -8.73 -8.01
CA PRO A 29 -10.71 -9.74 -7.04
C PRO A 29 -11.76 -9.97 -5.95
N PRO A 30 -12.05 -11.21 -5.53
CA PRO A 30 -13.13 -11.50 -4.59
C PRO A 30 -12.93 -10.80 -3.25
N ALA A 31 -14.05 -10.41 -2.61
CA ALA A 31 -14.01 -9.85 -1.26
C ALA A 31 -13.42 -10.87 -0.26
N SER A 32 -12.61 -10.38 0.68
CA SER A 32 -12.10 -11.19 1.79
C SER A 32 -13.25 -11.71 2.66
N LYS A 33 -13.12 -12.95 3.13
CA LYS A 33 -14.08 -13.58 4.07
C LYS A 33 -13.85 -13.16 5.53
N LYS A 34 -12.80 -12.38 5.79
CA LYS A 34 -12.41 -11.92 7.13
C LYS A 34 -13.40 -10.85 7.63
N LYS A 35 -13.75 -10.88 8.92
CA LYS A 35 -14.36 -9.73 9.60
C LYS A 35 -13.36 -8.59 9.66
N ILE A 36 -13.69 -7.46 9.05
CA ILE A 36 -12.75 -6.35 8.90
C ILE A 36 -12.68 -5.52 10.17
N ASP A 37 -11.45 -5.22 10.60
CA ASP A 37 -11.15 -4.14 11.52
C ASP A 37 -10.59 -2.97 10.69
N PHE A 38 -11.29 -1.83 10.68
CA PHE A 38 -10.89 -0.69 9.85
C PHE A 38 -9.47 -0.21 10.17
N VAL A 39 -9.11 -0.12 11.44
CA VAL A 39 -7.82 0.44 11.86
C VAL A 39 -6.67 -0.51 11.52
N GLN A 40 -6.89 -1.81 11.66
CA GLN A 40 -5.86 -2.83 11.37
C GLN A 40 -5.74 -3.17 9.89
N ASP A 41 -6.87 -3.22 9.18
CA ASP A 41 -6.93 -3.82 7.84
C ASP A 41 -7.06 -2.79 6.72
N ILE A 42 -7.75 -1.67 6.95
CA ILE A 42 -8.12 -0.72 5.88
C ILE A 42 -7.28 0.55 5.97
N TYR A 43 -7.14 1.12 7.15
CA TYR A 43 -6.38 2.35 7.34
C TYR A 43 -4.94 2.26 6.82
N PRO A 44 -4.18 1.16 7.01
CA PRO A 44 -2.84 1.06 6.44
C PRO A 44 -2.84 1.12 4.90
N ILE A 45 -3.86 0.55 4.25
CA ILE A 45 -4.02 0.63 2.79
C ILE A 45 -4.32 2.07 2.38
N PHE A 46 -5.18 2.78 3.13
CA PHE A 46 -5.49 4.17 2.84
C PHE A 46 -4.28 5.09 3.06
N ASP A 47 -3.53 4.92 4.15
CA ASP A 47 -2.33 5.70 4.47
C ASP A 47 -1.26 5.53 3.38
N GLU A 48 -1.04 4.30 2.90
CA GLU A 48 -0.04 3.99 1.88
C GLU A 48 -0.47 4.40 0.46
N ALA A 49 -1.70 4.08 0.06
CA ALA A 49 -2.12 4.17 -1.35
C ALA A 49 -2.99 5.39 -1.67
N CYS A 50 -3.60 6.05 -0.68
CA CYS A 50 -4.65 7.05 -0.93
C CYS A 50 -4.33 8.44 -0.35
N ILE A 51 -3.91 8.51 0.92
CA ILE A 51 -3.86 9.76 1.69
C ILE A 51 -2.82 10.76 1.15
N SER A 52 -1.73 10.31 0.53
CA SER A 52 -0.72 11.20 -0.06
C SER A 52 -1.28 12.12 -1.17
N CYS A 53 -2.35 11.68 -1.86
CA CYS A 53 -3.01 12.43 -2.92
C CYS A 53 -4.43 12.89 -2.58
N HIS A 54 -5.08 12.24 -1.62
CA HIS A 54 -6.45 12.49 -1.15
C HIS A 54 -6.48 12.75 0.36
N GLY A 55 -5.53 13.52 0.87
CA GLY A 55 -5.37 13.84 2.30
C GLY A 55 -5.38 15.34 2.58
N PRO A 56 -4.92 15.78 3.75
CA PRO A 56 -4.93 17.20 4.12
C PRO A 56 -4.06 18.05 3.20
N GLU A 57 -2.87 17.55 2.86
CA GLU A 57 -1.89 18.26 2.03
C GLU A 57 -2.29 18.34 0.56
N LYS A 58 -3.04 17.34 0.06
CA LYS A 58 -3.42 17.24 -1.35
C LYS A 58 -4.80 16.61 -1.48
N GLN A 59 -5.67 17.26 -2.25
CA GLN A 59 -7.06 16.83 -2.44
C GLN A 59 -7.36 16.67 -3.93
N LYS A 60 -6.66 15.74 -4.59
CA LYS A 60 -6.92 15.43 -6.01
C LYS A 60 -8.41 15.07 -6.18
N GLY A 61 -9.03 15.60 -7.23
CA GLY A 61 -10.47 15.40 -7.47
C GLY A 61 -11.39 15.99 -6.40
N LYS A 62 -10.90 16.93 -5.57
CA LYS A 62 -11.65 17.51 -4.43
C LYS A 62 -12.14 16.46 -3.42
N TYR A 63 -11.43 15.33 -3.32
CA TYR A 63 -11.77 14.19 -2.50
C TYR A 63 -10.74 13.96 -1.39
N ARG A 64 -11.22 13.52 -0.22
CA ARG A 64 -10.44 13.32 1.01
C ARG A 64 -10.70 11.91 1.55
N MET A 65 -9.67 11.19 1.99
CA MET A 65 -9.75 9.81 2.48
C MET A 65 -9.13 9.60 3.87
N ASP A 66 -8.57 10.65 4.48
CA ASP A 66 -8.01 10.63 5.83
C ASP A 66 -9.06 10.85 6.93
N THR A 67 -10.29 11.24 6.56
CA THR A 67 -11.41 11.48 7.49
C THR A 67 -12.66 10.73 7.05
N LYS A 68 -13.55 10.43 8.01
CA LYS A 68 -14.84 9.77 7.74
C LYS A 68 -15.69 10.64 6.82
N GLU A 69 -15.82 11.93 7.16
CA GLU A 69 -16.62 12.90 6.42
C GLU A 69 -16.11 13.07 4.99
N GLY A 70 -14.78 13.12 4.81
CA GLY A 70 -14.16 13.16 3.49
C GLY A 70 -14.44 11.91 2.68
N THR A 71 -14.24 10.73 3.28
CA THR A 71 -14.33 9.44 2.59
C THR A 71 -15.76 9.14 2.11
N PHE A 72 -16.77 9.56 2.89
CA PHE A 72 -18.17 9.37 2.50
C PHE A 72 -18.77 10.59 1.79
N LYS A 73 -17.96 11.61 1.50
CA LYS A 73 -18.41 12.75 0.70
C LYS A 73 -18.70 12.30 -0.72
N LYS A 74 -19.89 12.67 -1.22
CA LYS A 74 -20.29 12.42 -2.59
C LYS A 74 -19.58 13.40 -3.54
N GLY A 75 -19.16 12.89 -4.69
CA GLY A 75 -18.76 13.71 -5.83
C GLY A 75 -19.98 14.20 -6.62
N ASP A 76 -19.73 14.87 -7.74
CA ASP A 76 -20.77 15.41 -8.61
C ASP A 76 -21.65 14.29 -9.21
N ASP A 77 -21.06 13.11 -9.46
CA ASP A 77 -21.73 11.93 -10.00
C ASP A 77 -22.26 10.96 -8.91
N GLY A 78 -22.22 11.37 -7.64
CA GLY A 78 -22.72 10.58 -6.51
C GLY A 78 -21.63 9.99 -5.59
N PRO A 79 -21.96 8.96 -4.79
CA PRO A 79 -21.02 8.40 -3.81
C PRO A 79 -19.93 7.55 -4.46
N PHE A 80 -18.68 7.70 -4.00
CA PHE A 80 -17.56 6.83 -4.40
C PHE A 80 -17.58 5.47 -3.70
N ILE A 81 -18.20 5.41 -2.52
CA ILE A 81 -18.37 4.20 -1.71
C ILE A 81 -19.86 4.01 -1.46
N ILE A 82 -20.37 2.82 -1.76
CA ILE A 82 -21.74 2.39 -1.52
C ILE A 82 -21.68 1.32 -0.43
N PRO A 83 -21.89 1.66 0.86
CA PRO A 83 -21.88 0.68 1.93
C PRO A 83 -22.85 -0.48 1.64
N GLY A 84 -22.36 -1.71 1.78
CA GLY A 84 -23.07 -2.95 1.48
C GLY A 84 -22.97 -3.42 0.02
N ASP A 85 -22.38 -2.64 -0.90
CA ASP A 85 -22.25 -3.02 -2.31
C ASP A 85 -20.89 -2.59 -2.89
N SER A 86 -19.84 -3.37 -2.61
CA SER A 86 -18.51 -3.13 -3.16
C SER A 86 -18.46 -3.25 -4.68
N ALA A 87 -19.27 -4.14 -5.26
CA ALA A 87 -19.30 -4.38 -6.70
C ALA A 87 -19.85 -3.19 -7.49
N LYS A 88 -20.71 -2.35 -6.89
CA LYS A 88 -21.19 -1.10 -7.49
C LYS A 88 -20.45 0.16 -7.03
N SER A 89 -19.51 0.04 -6.09
CA SER A 89 -18.78 1.20 -5.56
C SER A 89 -17.72 1.69 -6.54
N PRO A 90 -17.78 2.95 -7.03
CA PRO A 90 -16.80 3.47 -8.00
C PRO A 90 -15.35 3.36 -7.55
N ILE A 91 -15.07 3.48 -6.24
CA ILE A 91 -13.71 3.29 -5.73
C ILE A 91 -13.14 1.91 -6.07
N VAL A 92 -13.97 0.86 -6.06
CA VAL A 92 -13.54 -0.51 -6.35
C VAL A 92 -13.23 -0.66 -7.83
N HIS A 93 -14.00 0.00 -8.70
CA HIS A 93 -13.74 0.01 -10.15
C HIS A 93 -12.43 0.70 -10.48
N MET A 94 -12.15 1.83 -9.83
CA MET A 94 -10.91 2.59 -9.99
C MET A 94 -9.68 1.80 -9.50
N ILE A 95 -9.74 1.17 -8.32
CA ILE A 95 -8.61 0.42 -7.77
C ILE A 95 -8.39 -0.96 -8.40
N ALA A 96 -9.42 -1.52 -9.04
CA ALA A 96 -9.31 -2.75 -9.81
C ALA A 96 -8.94 -2.51 -11.28
N GLY A 97 -8.73 -1.25 -11.68
CA GLY A 97 -8.36 -0.88 -13.05
C GLY A 97 -9.42 -1.23 -14.09
N LEU A 98 -10.70 -1.08 -13.73
CA LEU A 98 -11.80 -1.29 -14.68
C LEU A 98 -12.22 -0.02 -15.43
N ILE A 99 -11.60 1.11 -15.06
CA ILE A 99 -11.81 2.42 -15.69
C ILE A 99 -10.43 3.03 -15.92
N ASP A 100 -9.89 2.86 -17.12
CA ASP A 100 -8.50 3.20 -17.44
C ASP A 100 -8.18 4.69 -17.17
N GLU A 101 -9.12 5.60 -17.48
CA GLU A 101 -8.93 7.04 -17.29
C GLU A 101 -8.98 7.47 -15.81
N MET A 102 -9.49 6.61 -14.94
CA MET A 102 -9.72 6.88 -13.51
C MET A 102 -8.96 5.89 -12.61
N LEU A 103 -7.94 5.21 -13.14
CA LEU A 103 -7.13 4.25 -12.39
C LEU A 103 -6.55 4.91 -11.12
N MET A 104 -6.71 4.22 -9.99
CA MET A 104 -6.17 4.64 -8.70
C MET A 104 -5.46 3.48 -8.00
N PRO A 105 -4.25 3.66 -7.43
CA PRO A 105 -3.37 4.79 -7.58
C PRO A 105 -2.99 5.04 -9.05
N PRO A 106 -2.56 6.26 -9.41
CA PRO A 106 -2.15 6.55 -10.79
C PRO A 106 -0.94 5.68 -11.20
N PRO A 107 -0.65 5.52 -12.50
CA PRO A 107 0.41 4.62 -12.99
C PRO A 107 1.83 4.89 -12.46
N ASP A 108 2.08 6.09 -11.94
CA ASP A 108 3.34 6.49 -11.30
C ASP A 108 3.42 6.09 -9.81
N ALA A 109 2.37 5.49 -9.26
CA ALA A 109 2.29 4.95 -7.91
C ALA A 109 2.09 3.42 -7.92
N GLU A 110 2.40 2.78 -6.80
CA GLU A 110 2.28 1.32 -6.66
C GLU A 110 0.80 0.91 -6.71
N PRO A 111 0.41 -0.08 -7.53
CA PRO A 111 -0.95 -0.60 -7.56
C PRO A 111 -1.28 -1.38 -6.29
N LEU A 112 -2.57 -1.45 -5.94
CA LEU A 112 -3.01 -2.34 -4.86
C LEU A 112 -2.90 -3.80 -5.29
N THR A 113 -2.57 -4.67 -4.34
CA THR A 113 -2.62 -6.11 -4.57
C THR A 113 -4.07 -6.62 -4.60
N PRO A 114 -4.33 -7.79 -5.23
CA PRO A 114 -5.66 -8.41 -5.19
C PRO A 114 -6.20 -8.61 -3.77
N GLU A 115 -5.32 -8.89 -2.81
CA GLU A 115 -5.68 -9.06 -1.40
C GLU A 115 -6.08 -7.73 -0.75
N GLN A 116 -5.37 -6.63 -1.04
CA GLN A 116 -5.73 -5.29 -0.55
C GLN A 116 -7.08 -4.86 -1.11
N ILE A 117 -7.33 -5.07 -2.40
CA ILE A 117 -8.64 -4.82 -3.03
C ILE A 117 -9.71 -5.69 -2.35
N GLY A 118 -9.43 -6.97 -2.12
CA GLY A 118 -10.33 -7.89 -1.42
C GLY A 118 -10.69 -7.44 0.00
N LEU A 119 -9.75 -6.83 0.74
CA LEU A 119 -10.01 -6.25 2.07
C LEU A 119 -10.92 -5.02 1.98
N ILE A 120 -10.65 -4.10 1.04
CA ILE A 120 -11.51 -2.91 0.81
C ILE A 120 -12.92 -3.34 0.44
N ARG A 121 -13.07 -4.33 -0.45
CA ARG A 121 -14.38 -4.86 -0.81
C ARG A 121 -15.11 -5.42 0.40
N ALA A 122 -14.44 -6.27 1.18
CA ALA A 122 -15.02 -6.85 2.38
C ALA A 122 -15.45 -5.78 3.39
N TRP A 123 -14.67 -4.71 3.54
CA TRP A 123 -15.02 -3.56 4.39
C TRP A 123 -16.29 -2.88 3.91
N ILE A 124 -16.38 -2.58 2.61
CA ILE A 124 -17.57 -1.96 2.01
C ILE A 124 -18.78 -2.86 2.16
N ASP A 125 -18.67 -4.14 1.81
CA ASP A 125 -19.75 -5.13 1.90
C ASP A 125 -20.23 -5.35 3.36
N GLN A 126 -19.34 -5.16 4.34
CA GLN A 126 -19.65 -5.16 5.77
C GLN A 126 -20.22 -3.83 6.28
N GLY A 127 -20.62 -2.93 5.39
CA GLY A 127 -21.26 -1.66 5.74
C GLY A 127 -20.30 -0.47 5.89
N ALA A 128 -19.05 -0.62 5.43
CA ALA A 128 -18.02 0.42 5.44
C ALA A 128 -17.86 1.08 6.83
N HIS A 129 -17.90 0.29 7.90
CA HIS A 129 -17.84 0.81 9.25
C HIS A 129 -16.53 1.58 9.50
N TRP A 130 -16.68 2.81 9.98
CA TRP A 130 -15.58 3.69 10.36
C TRP A 130 -15.58 3.82 11.89
N PRO A 131 -14.43 3.67 12.57
CA PRO A 131 -14.36 3.70 14.03
C PRO A 131 -14.76 5.07 14.59
N ASP A 132 -15.38 5.07 15.77
CA ASP A 132 -15.63 6.31 16.50
C ASP A 132 -14.33 6.79 17.18
N GLY A 133 -14.08 8.10 17.12
CA GLY A 133 -12.90 8.72 17.71
C GLY A 133 -11.66 8.71 16.80
N PRO A 134 -10.49 9.14 17.35
CA PRO A 134 -9.26 9.24 16.57
C PRO A 134 -8.79 7.88 16.06
N ILE A 135 -8.41 7.80 14.79
CA ILE A 135 -7.71 6.64 14.26
C ILE A 135 -6.28 6.69 14.76
N ALA A 136 -5.96 5.90 15.78
CA ALA A 136 -4.59 5.66 16.15
C ALA A 136 -3.90 4.92 15.00
N LYS A 137 -2.77 5.44 14.50
CA LYS A 137 -1.94 4.68 13.56
C LYS A 137 -1.56 3.37 14.24
N VAL A 138 -2.01 2.25 13.68
CA VAL A 138 -1.57 0.96 14.17
C VAL A 138 -0.29 0.60 13.45
N ASP A 139 0.78 0.47 14.24
CA ASP A 139 1.98 -0.15 13.75
C ASP A 139 1.75 -1.64 13.53
N LYS A 140 1.43 -1.98 12.27
CA LYS A 140 1.31 -3.37 11.82
C LYS A 140 2.56 -4.14 12.21
N LYS A 141 2.38 -5.18 13.03
CA LYS A 141 3.46 -6.07 13.44
C LYS A 141 4.05 -6.77 12.22
N ILE A 142 5.36 -6.68 12.05
CA ILE A 142 6.10 -7.40 11.02
C ILE A 142 6.32 -8.83 11.51
N ASP A 143 5.86 -9.77 10.71
CA ASP A 143 6.03 -11.19 10.99
C ASP A 143 7.35 -11.68 10.38
N PHE A 144 8.27 -12.16 11.21
CA PHE A 144 9.58 -12.60 10.73
C PHE A 144 9.45 -13.76 9.74
N ALA A 145 8.64 -14.78 10.05
CA ALA A 145 8.57 -16.00 9.26
C ALA A 145 8.07 -15.76 7.83
N THR A 146 7.11 -14.86 7.66
CA THR A 146 6.46 -14.58 6.37
C THR A 146 7.05 -13.39 5.63
N GLN A 147 7.63 -12.41 6.33
CA GLN A 147 8.09 -11.16 5.72
C GLN A 147 9.61 -10.99 5.70
N ILE A 148 10.32 -11.41 6.75
CA ILE A 148 11.77 -11.16 6.89
C ILE A 148 12.60 -12.38 6.48
N LYS A 149 12.22 -13.57 6.94
CA LYS A 149 12.92 -14.82 6.66
C LYS A 149 13.09 -15.09 5.16
N PRO A 150 12.09 -14.87 4.29
CA PRO A 150 12.28 -15.05 2.84
C PRO A 150 13.34 -14.11 2.25
N ILE A 151 13.46 -12.88 2.78
CA ILE A 151 14.50 -11.93 2.37
C ILE A 151 15.87 -12.49 2.77
N PHE A 152 16.04 -12.91 4.02
CA PHE A 152 17.33 -13.44 4.51
C PHE A 152 17.72 -14.74 3.82
N GLN A 153 16.76 -15.63 3.56
CA GLN A 153 16.98 -16.87 2.83
C GLN A 153 17.50 -16.62 1.41
N ARG A 154 16.89 -15.67 0.70
CA ARG A 154 17.27 -15.34 -0.68
C ARG A 154 18.57 -14.55 -0.75
N ALA A 155 18.74 -13.56 0.12
CA ALA A 155 19.80 -12.57 -0.02
C ALA A 155 21.04 -12.83 0.84
N CYS A 156 20.92 -13.64 1.89
CA CYS A 156 21.99 -13.75 2.89
C CYS A 156 22.48 -15.18 3.13
N TYR A 157 21.60 -16.19 3.06
CA TYR A 157 21.95 -17.54 3.54
C TYR A 157 23.01 -18.26 2.69
N GLU A 158 23.24 -17.85 1.44
CA GLU A 158 24.31 -18.39 0.61
C GLU A 158 25.70 -18.13 1.23
N CYS A 159 25.89 -16.99 1.90
CA CYS A 159 27.16 -16.59 2.51
C CYS A 159 27.16 -16.51 4.05
N HIS A 160 25.99 -16.31 4.67
CA HIS A 160 25.81 -16.11 6.12
C HIS A 160 24.79 -17.10 6.72
N GLY A 161 24.80 -18.33 6.21
CA GLY A 161 23.90 -19.41 6.61
C GLY A 161 24.64 -20.61 7.23
N PRO A 162 23.99 -21.78 7.34
CA PRO A 162 24.59 -22.94 8.01
C PRO A 162 25.84 -23.48 7.31
N ASN A 163 25.92 -23.32 5.99
CA ASN A 163 26.98 -23.91 5.16
C ASN A 163 28.18 -22.96 4.96
N LYS A 164 27.99 -21.65 5.10
CA LYS A 164 29.01 -20.62 4.85
C LYS A 164 28.80 -19.46 5.81
N GLN A 165 29.88 -18.96 6.41
CA GLN A 165 29.84 -17.96 7.49
C GLN A 165 30.87 -16.86 7.23
N GLU A 166 30.72 -16.15 6.11
CA GLU A 166 31.64 -15.08 5.74
C GLU A 166 31.70 -13.99 6.83
N GLY A 167 32.90 -13.51 7.14
CA GLY A 167 33.11 -12.51 8.20
C GLY A 167 32.73 -12.98 9.60
N SER A 168 32.66 -14.30 9.83
CA SER A 168 32.16 -14.92 11.07
C SER A 168 30.73 -14.49 11.42
N PHE A 169 29.94 -14.09 10.41
CA PHE A 169 28.57 -13.65 10.58
C PHE A 169 27.56 -14.71 10.11
N ARG A 170 26.46 -14.82 10.86
CA ARG A 170 25.36 -15.76 10.65
C ARG A 170 24.04 -15.03 10.88
N ILE A 171 23.07 -15.23 9.97
CA ILE A 171 21.75 -14.58 10.03
C ILE A 171 20.57 -15.55 9.90
N ASP A 172 20.85 -16.85 9.90
CA ASP A 172 19.84 -17.91 9.86
C ASP A 172 19.31 -18.30 11.25
N THR A 173 19.96 -17.84 12.32
CA THR A 173 19.52 -18.03 13.71
C THR A 173 19.48 -16.69 14.44
N LYS A 174 18.53 -16.56 15.38
CA LYS A 174 18.34 -15.33 16.15
C LYS A 174 19.59 -14.98 16.95
N GLU A 175 20.13 -15.95 17.67
CA GLU A 175 21.25 -15.77 18.57
C GLU A 175 22.48 -15.24 17.83
N ALA A 176 22.78 -15.82 16.66
CA ALA A 176 23.94 -15.41 15.88
C ALA A 176 23.73 -14.06 15.18
N ALA A 177 22.53 -13.79 14.68
CA ALA A 177 22.17 -12.52 14.05
C ALA A 177 22.26 -11.33 15.03
N LEU A 178 21.87 -11.56 16.30
CA LEU A 178 21.95 -10.54 17.35
C LEU A 178 23.37 -10.38 17.90
N LYS A 179 24.17 -11.46 17.96
CA LYS A 179 25.58 -11.40 18.38
C LYS A 179 26.43 -10.62 17.37
N GLY A 180 26.13 -10.76 16.08
CA GLY A 180 26.83 -10.13 14.98
C GLY A 180 28.18 -10.77 14.63
N GLY A 181 28.77 -10.30 13.54
CA GLY A 181 30.06 -10.79 13.02
C GLY A 181 31.25 -10.08 13.66
N GLU A 182 32.36 -10.80 13.86
CA GLU A 182 33.56 -10.27 14.52
C GLU A 182 34.35 -9.29 13.64
N VAL A 183 34.21 -9.39 12.32
CA VAL A 183 35.03 -8.62 11.36
C VAL A 183 34.46 -7.23 11.10
N TYR A 184 33.16 -7.15 10.81
CA TYR A 184 32.49 -5.90 10.40
C TYR A 184 31.43 -5.44 11.40
N GLY A 185 31.30 -6.13 12.54
CA GLY A 185 30.40 -5.72 13.61
C GLY A 185 28.92 -5.74 13.23
N ASN A 186 28.53 -6.57 12.24
CA ASN A 186 27.19 -6.70 11.64
C ASN A 186 26.14 -7.07 12.68
N THR A 187 25.62 -6.10 13.42
CA THR A 187 24.73 -6.34 14.55
C THR A 187 23.33 -5.85 14.23
N ILE A 188 22.36 -6.69 14.59
CA ILE A 188 20.95 -6.29 14.68
C ILE A 188 20.68 -5.96 16.14
N LYS A 189 20.39 -4.70 16.44
CA LYS A 189 20.02 -4.26 17.78
C LYS A 189 18.52 -4.07 17.86
N ALA A 190 17.85 -5.02 18.52
CA ALA A 190 16.41 -4.98 18.75
C ALA A 190 15.96 -3.63 19.31
N ALA A 191 14.90 -3.08 18.73
CA ALA A 191 14.32 -1.77 19.05
C ALA A 191 15.24 -0.56 18.82
N ASP A 192 16.40 -0.73 18.19
CA ASP A 192 17.34 0.35 17.89
C ASP A 192 17.93 0.22 16.48
N PRO A 193 17.16 0.58 15.43
CA PRO A 193 17.64 0.57 14.05
C PRO A 193 18.85 1.47 13.85
N ALA A 194 18.87 2.63 14.52
CA ALA A 194 19.95 3.60 14.40
C ALA A 194 21.31 3.03 14.86
N LYS A 195 21.31 2.11 15.82
CA LYS A 195 22.52 1.42 16.28
C LYS A 195 22.73 0.04 15.63
N SER A 196 21.89 -0.37 14.69
CA SER A 196 22.00 -1.63 13.95
C SER A 196 22.87 -1.44 12.72
N SER A 197 24.16 -1.78 12.81
CA SER A 197 25.09 -1.70 11.67
C SER A 197 24.65 -2.56 10.47
N PHE A 198 23.86 -3.62 10.73
CA PHE A 198 23.23 -4.41 9.66
C PHE A 198 22.49 -3.54 8.63
N LEU A 199 21.79 -2.48 9.06
CA LEU A 199 21.06 -1.60 8.15
C LEU A 199 21.96 -0.77 7.24
N ILE A 200 23.18 -0.45 7.68
CA ILE A 200 24.17 0.28 6.87
C ILE A 200 24.69 -0.64 5.76
N ILE A 201 24.90 -1.91 6.07
CA ILE A 201 25.37 -2.94 5.15
C ILE A 201 24.33 -3.24 4.07
N VAL A 202 23.08 -3.52 4.46
CA VAL A 202 22.02 -3.81 3.48
C VAL A 202 21.58 -2.58 2.70
N ALA A 203 21.94 -1.37 3.14
CA ALA A 203 21.82 -0.16 2.35
C ALA A 203 22.96 0.02 1.32
N GLY A 204 24.00 -0.82 1.39
CA GLY A 204 25.21 -0.74 0.58
C GLY A 204 26.04 0.51 0.86
N LYS A 205 26.04 0.98 2.12
CA LYS A 205 26.69 2.23 2.54
C LYS A 205 27.80 2.03 3.57
N ASP A 206 28.14 0.78 3.88
CA ASP A 206 29.18 0.49 4.86
C ASP A 206 30.56 0.84 4.26
N PRO A 207 31.30 1.80 4.84
CA PRO A 207 32.58 2.23 4.30
C PRO A 207 33.70 1.22 4.53
N ASP A 208 33.53 0.28 5.46
CA ASP A 208 34.53 -0.71 5.83
C ASP A 208 34.40 -1.99 4.98
N LEU A 209 33.27 -2.16 4.28
CA LEU A 209 33.05 -3.28 3.37
C LEU A 209 33.65 -3.03 1.97
N PRO A 210 34.41 -3.99 1.41
CA PRO A 210 34.78 -3.93 0.01
C PRO A 210 33.55 -4.17 -0.88
N HIS A 211 33.34 -3.33 -1.88
CA HIS A 211 32.19 -3.40 -2.81
C HIS A 211 30.83 -3.41 -2.07
N PRO A 212 30.53 -2.39 -1.26
CA PRO A 212 29.32 -2.36 -0.42
C PRO A 212 28.03 -2.38 -1.27
N GLU A 213 28.08 -1.89 -2.51
CA GLU A 213 26.96 -1.90 -3.45
C GLU A 213 26.42 -3.31 -3.76
N LYS A 214 27.27 -4.35 -3.63
CA LYS A 214 26.86 -5.75 -3.86
C LYS A 214 25.95 -6.30 -2.78
N HIS A 215 25.90 -5.65 -1.61
CA HIS A 215 25.10 -6.07 -0.46
C HIS A 215 23.78 -5.28 -0.37
N LYS A 216 23.55 -4.33 -1.28
CA LYS A 216 22.37 -3.47 -1.25
C LYS A 216 21.10 -4.26 -1.55
N LEU A 217 20.13 -4.21 -0.64
CA LEU A 217 18.78 -4.72 -0.84
C LEU A 217 17.87 -3.68 -1.49
N PRO A 218 16.73 -4.09 -2.09
CA PRO A 218 15.67 -3.18 -2.49
C PRO A 218 15.19 -2.31 -1.31
N GLU A 219 14.91 -1.02 -1.56
CA GLU A 219 14.51 -0.07 -0.51
C GLU A 219 13.28 -0.54 0.29
N LYS A 220 12.33 -1.22 -0.34
CA LYS A 220 11.15 -1.82 0.32
C LYS A 220 11.55 -2.90 1.34
N GLU A 221 12.56 -3.71 1.03
CA GLU A 221 13.06 -4.76 1.92
C GLU A 221 13.83 -4.16 3.09
N ILE A 222 14.64 -3.12 2.83
CA ILE A 222 15.33 -2.37 3.89
C ILE A 222 14.31 -1.74 4.83
N ALA A 223 13.25 -1.10 4.31
CA ALA A 223 12.19 -0.51 5.13
C ALA A 223 11.47 -1.57 5.98
N LEU A 224 11.21 -2.76 5.42
CA LEU A 224 10.56 -3.85 6.12
C LEU A 224 11.44 -4.41 7.26
N ILE A 225 12.73 -4.62 6.99
CA ILE A 225 13.73 -5.03 7.99
C ILE A 225 13.86 -3.94 9.07
N THR A 226 13.92 -2.67 8.68
CA THR A 226 14.01 -1.54 9.61
C THR A 226 12.83 -1.55 10.57
N LYS A 227 11.60 -1.66 10.05
CA LYS A 227 10.39 -1.74 10.86
C LYS A 227 10.36 -2.97 11.77
N TRP A 228 10.85 -4.11 11.29
CA TRP A 228 10.98 -5.32 12.12
C TRP A 228 11.97 -5.11 13.28
N ILE A 229 13.10 -4.43 13.04
CA ILE A 229 14.07 -4.07 14.08
C ILE A 229 13.45 -3.09 15.09
N GLU A 230 12.76 -2.05 14.62
CA GLU A 230 12.02 -1.09 15.46
C GLU A 230 11.06 -1.81 16.41
N GLN A 231 10.40 -2.86 15.92
CA GLN A 231 9.45 -3.67 16.69
C GLN A 231 10.12 -4.71 17.60
N GLY A 232 11.44 -4.64 17.78
CA GLY A 232 12.18 -5.50 18.70
C GLY A 232 12.83 -6.72 18.05
N ALA A 233 12.91 -6.77 16.71
CA ALA A 233 13.51 -7.88 15.96
C ALA A 233 12.94 -9.25 16.39
N ASN A 234 11.61 -9.34 16.50
CA ASN A 234 10.90 -10.55 16.92
C ASN A 234 11.04 -11.64 15.85
N TRP A 235 11.91 -12.62 16.10
CA TRP A 235 12.22 -13.77 15.25
C TRP A 235 11.12 -14.84 15.26
#